data_AF-A0A395L0V3-F1
#
_entry.id   AF-A0A395L0V3-F1
#
_cell.length_a   1.000
_cell.length_b   1.000
_cell.length_c   1.000
_cell.angle_alpha   90.00
_cell.angle_beta   90.00
_cell.angle_gamma   90.00
#
_symmetry.space_group_name_H-M   'P 1'
#
loop_
_entity.id
_entity.type
_entity.pdbx_description
1 polymer ?
#
loop_
_entity_poly.entity_id
_entity_poly.type
_entity_poly.pdbx_seq_one_letter_code
_entity_poly.pdbx_strand_id
1 'polypeptide(L)'
;MARAPARGFQPVRKIRIGTVYPATIGVLPAFLARIGRKYPDIELHVSRGSTNDIIRGLENGQINLGFIRPVENTGSLRFFSIAHERYLLAVEKNRTLLARSEIGIEDLKGQKIISFSRQNLSYMERYFAEKFEEHDLSKSIA
;
A
#
# COMPACT_ATOMS: atom_id res chain seq x y z
N MET A 1 -47.28 -22.96 0.51
CA MET A 1 -45.84 -22.80 0.21
C MET A 1 -45.59 -21.34 -0.17
N ALA A 2 -44.96 -20.56 0.71
CA ALA A 2 -44.63 -19.16 0.43
C ALA A 2 -43.20 -19.08 -0.14
N ARG A 3 -43.05 -18.53 -1.35
CA ARG A 3 -41.76 -18.20 -1.95
C ARG A 3 -41.11 -17.08 -1.13
N ALA A 4 -39.88 -17.28 -0.68
CA ALA A 4 -39.07 -16.22 -0.09
C ALA A 4 -38.83 -15.11 -1.15
N PRO A 5 -38.96 -13.83 -0.79
CA PRO A 5 -38.67 -12.75 -1.73
C PRO A 5 -37.17 -12.77 -2.05
N ALA A 6 -36.83 -12.72 -3.34
CA ALA A 6 -35.48 -12.43 -3.79
C ALA A 6 -35.03 -11.13 -3.11
N ARG A 7 -33.92 -11.18 -2.35
CA ARG A 7 -33.31 -9.97 -1.76
C ARG A 7 -33.05 -8.99 -2.91
N GLY A 8 -33.89 -7.96 -3.01
CA GLY A 8 -33.69 -6.87 -3.92
C GLY A 8 -32.30 -6.29 -3.72
N PHE A 9 -31.58 -6.03 -4.81
CA PHE A 9 -30.33 -5.30 -4.78
C PHE A 9 -30.59 -3.94 -4.13
N GLN A 10 -30.20 -3.77 -2.87
CA GLN A 10 -30.21 -2.46 -2.26
C GLN A 10 -29.03 -1.68 -2.83
N PRO A 11 -29.26 -0.48 -3.40
CA PRO A 11 -28.17 0.34 -3.89
C PRO A 11 -27.23 0.66 -2.71
N VAL A 12 -25.95 0.31 -2.88
CA VAL A 12 -24.90 0.62 -1.90
C VAL A 12 -24.77 2.14 -1.84
N ARG A 13 -25.32 2.76 -0.81
CA ARG A 13 -25.26 4.23 -0.60
C ARG A 13 -23.94 4.69 0.02
N LYS A 14 -23.13 3.76 0.53
CA LYS A 14 -21.90 4.06 1.25
C LYS A 14 -20.82 3.01 0.99
N ILE A 15 -19.62 3.45 0.64
CA ILE A 15 -18.44 2.59 0.50
C ILE A 15 -17.41 3.01 1.53
N ARG A 16 -17.07 2.09 2.44
CA ARG A 16 -16.03 2.24 3.47
C ARG A 16 -14.72 1.66 2.95
N ILE A 17 -13.67 2.48 2.89
CA ILE A 17 -12.39 2.18 2.28
C ILE A 17 -11.31 2.26 3.37
N GLY A 18 -10.62 1.15 3.60
CA GLY A 18 -9.42 1.13 4.43
C GLY A 18 -8.17 1.35 3.58
N THR A 19 -7.24 2.18 4.03
CA THR A 19 -6.00 2.44 3.28
C THR A 19 -4.76 2.50 4.17
N VAL A 20 -3.67 1.90 3.69
CA VAL A 20 -2.33 2.17 4.24
C VAL A 20 -1.80 3.50 3.71
N TYR A 21 -0.84 4.10 4.42
CA TYR A 21 -0.29 5.41 4.08
C TYR A 21 0.31 5.51 2.66
N PRO A 22 1.10 4.55 2.17
CA PRO A 22 1.63 4.66 0.81
C PRO A 22 0.55 4.72 -0.27
N ALA A 23 -0.60 4.08 -0.06
CA ALA A 23 -1.67 4.06 -1.05
C ALA A 23 -2.47 5.38 -1.11
N THR A 24 -2.35 6.26 -0.11
CA THR A 24 -3.09 7.55 -0.09
C THR A 24 -2.54 8.59 -1.05
N ILE A 25 -1.29 8.45 -1.51
CA ILE A 25 -0.64 9.44 -2.40
C ILE A 25 -0.72 9.04 -3.88
N GLY A 26 -0.95 7.75 -4.17
CA GLY A 26 -0.97 7.22 -5.54
C GLY A 26 -2.38 6.92 -6.07
N VAL A 27 -2.74 5.63 -6.05
CA VAL A 27 -3.92 5.11 -6.76
C VAL A 27 -5.25 5.56 -6.15
N LEU A 28 -5.30 5.74 -4.83
CA LEU A 28 -6.55 6.04 -4.12
C LEU A 28 -7.19 7.37 -4.56
N PRO A 29 -6.49 8.52 -4.62
CA PRO A 29 -7.07 9.76 -5.13
C PRO A 29 -7.70 9.64 -6.51
N ALA A 30 -7.01 8.98 -7.46
CA ALA A 30 -7.53 8.76 -8.81
C ALA A 30 -8.76 7.86 -8.82
N PHE A 31 -8.78 6.81 -7.97
CA PHE A 31 -9.95 5.95 -7.76
C PHE A 31 -11.14 6.75 -7.22
N LEU A 32 -10.95 7.52 -6.14
CA LEU A 32 -11.99 8.33 -5.51
C LEU A 32 -12.57 9.35 -6.50
N ALA A 33 -11.72 10.06 -7.25
CA ALA A 33 -12.15 11.03 -8.26
C ALA A 33 -12.97 10.39 -9.40
N ARG A 34 -12.66 9.14 -9.78
CA ARG A 34 -13.43 8.41 -10.79
C ARG A 34 -14.78 7.93 -10.25
N ILE A 35 -14.82 7.42 -9.03
CA ILE A 35 -16.06 6.97 -8.39
C ILE A 35 -16.99 8.15 -8.11
N GLY A 36 -16.48 9.24 -7.53
CA GLY A 36 -17.30 10.43 -7.23
C GLY A 36 -17.91 11.07 -8.48
N ARG A 37 -17.22 11.03 -9.64
CA ARG A 37 -17.80 11.49 -10.92
C ARG A 37 -18.85 10.55 -11.49
N LYS A 38 -18.61 9.24 -11.41
CA LYS A 38 -19.49 8.23 -12.03
C LYS A 38 -20.72 7.92 -11.19
N TYR A 39 -20.61 8.06 -9.87
CA TYR A 39 -21.64 7.72 -8.89
C TYR A 39 -21.73 8.81 -7.81
N PRO A 40 -22.27 9.99 -8.14
CA PRO A 40 -22.27 11.14 -7.24
C PRO A 40 -23.10 10.91 -5.95
N ASP A 41 -24.08 10.01 -5.99
CA ASP A 41 -24.95 9.70 -4.85
C ASP A 41 -24.33 8.72 -3.84
N ILE A 42 -23.13 8.19 -4.10
CA ILE A 42 -22.44 7.26 -3.20
C ILE A 42 -21.55 8.04 -2.22
N GLU A 43 -21.78 7.81 -0.93
CA GLU A 43 -20.93 8.33 0.14
C GLU A 43 -19.63 7.52 0.24
N LEU A 44 -18.46 8.16 0.07
CA LEU A 44 -17.15 7.53 0.20
C LEU A 44 -16.54 7.87 1.57
N HIS A 45 -16.25 6.84 2.37
CA HIS A 45 -15.61 6.99 3.68
C HIS A 45 -14.23 6.34 3.64
N VAL A 46 -13.18 7.12 3.87
CA VAL A 46 -11.80 6.63 3.86
C VAL A 46 -11.25 6.66 5.27
N SER A 47 -10.72 5.54 5.75
CA SER A 47 -10.02 5.44 7.03
C SER A 47 -8.61 4.89 6.83
N ARG A 48 -7.66 5.45 7.58
CA ARG A 48 -6.28 4.95 7.63
C ARG A 48 -6.18 3.81 8.63
N GLY A 49 -5.43 2.77 8.30
CA GLY A 49 -5.15 1.65 9.20
C GLY A 49 -3.93 0.84 8.80
N SER A 50 -3.51 -0.08 9.67
CA SER A 50 -2.53 -1.10 9.27
C SER A 50 -3.17 -2.12 8.32
N THR A 51 -2.37 -2.86 7.56
CA THR A 51 -2.89 -3.93 6.70
C THR A 51 -3.73 -4.94 7.50
N ASN A 52 -3.31 -5.29 8.71
CA ASN A 52 -4.03 -6.22 9.59
C ASN A 52 -5.40 -5.67 10.02
N ASP A 53 -5.48 -4.39 10.35
CA ASP A 53 -6.77 -3.75 10.70
C ASP A 53 -7.71 -3.72 9.50
N ILE A 54 -7.17 -3.45 8.31
CA ILE A 54 -7.95 -3.41 7.08
C ILE A 54 -8.49 -4.81 6.73
N ILE A 55 -7.68 -5.85 6.86
CA ILE A 55 -8.08 -7.25 6.64
C ILE A 55 -9.18 -7.64 7.62
N ARG A 56 -8.98 -7.41 8.92
CA ARG A 56 -10.01 -7.69 9.94
C ARG A 56 -11.30 -6.91 9.67
N GLY A 57 -11.19 -5.66 9.25
CA GLY A 57 -12.34 -4.84 8.89
C GLY A 57 -13.09 -5.36 7.67
N LEU A 58 -12.39 -5.94 6.68
CA LEU A 58 -13.01 -6.60 5.53
C LEU A 58 -13.74 -7.87 5.95
N GLU A 59 -13.09 -8.72 6.75
CA GLU A 59 -13.66 -10.00 7.23
C GLU A 59 -14.92 -9.78 8.09
N ASN A 60 -14.92 -8.73 8.92
CA ASN A 60 -16.05 -8.38 9.78
C ASN A 60 -17.10 -7.50 9.09
N GLY A 61 -16.95 -7.19 7.79
CA GLY A 61 -17.88 -6.35 7.04
C GLY A 61 -17.92 -4.88 7.45
N GLN A 62 -16.90 -4.39 8.17
CA GLN A 62 -16.73 -3.00 8.56
C GLN A 62 -16.10 -2.15 7.45
N ILE A 63 -15.30 -2.78 6.60
CA ILE A 63 -14.67 -2.19 5.41
C ILE A 63 -15.22 -2.91 4.18
N ASN A 64 -15.41 -2.16 3.08
CA ASN A 64 -15.85 -2.71 1.80
C ASN A 64 -14.67 -2.97 0.84
N LEU A 65 -13.64 -2.11 0.89
CA LEU A 65 -12.46 -2.21 0.04
C LEU A 65 -11.20 -1.81 0.81
N GLY A 66 -10.12 -2.58 0.65
CA GLY A 66 -8.81 -2.29 1.22
C GLY A 66 -7.78 -1.91 0.16
N PHE A 67 -7.08 -0.80 0.36
CA PHE A 67 -5.86 -0.45 -0.36
C PHE A 67 -4.66 -0.74 0.54
N ILE A 68 -3.99 -1.85 0.27
CA ILE A 68 -2.90 -2.37 1.09
C ILE A 68 -1.66 -2.64 0.22
N ARG A 69 -0.52 -2.80 0.88
CA ARG A 69 0.65 -3.42 0.25
C ARG A 69 0.55 -4.95 0.38
N PRO A 70 1.24 -5.71 -0.48
CA PRO A 70 1.07 -7.16 -0.57
C PRO A 70 1.19 -7.84 0.80
N VAL A 71 0.30 -8.79 1.04
CA VAL A 71 0.44 -9.79 2.10
C VAL A 71 0.27 -11.15 1.45
N GLU A 72 0.84 -12.19 2.05
CA GLU A 72 0.51 -13.56 1.69
C GLU A 72 -1.01 -13.75 1.78
N ASN A 73 -1.59 -14.42 0.78
CA ASN A 73 -3.04 -14.54 0.65
C ASN A 73 -3.60 -15.37 1.82
N THR A 74 -4.34 -14.74 2.73
CA THR A 74 -4.94 -15.39 3.91
C THR A 74 -6.28 -16.10 3.61
N GLY A 75 -6.59 -16.34 2.34
CA GLY A 75 -7.58 -17.32 1.88
C GLY A 75 -9.02 -16.83 1.76
N SER A 76 -9.53 -16.05 2.71
CA SER A 76 -10.93 -15.59 2.72
C SER A 76 -11.20 -14.38 1.82
N LEU A 77 -10.15 -13.59 1.51
CA LEU A 77 -10.26 -12.33 0.79
C LEU A 77 -9.76 -12.47 -0.66
N ARG A 78 -10.36 -11.66 -1.55
CA ARG A 78 -9.87 -11.50 -2.92
C ARG A 78 -8.90 -10.33 -3.02
N PHE A 79 -7.75 -10.57 -3.61
CA PHE A 79 -6.70 -9.57 -3.83
C PHE A 79 -6.52 -9.31 -5.31
N PHE A 80 -6.31 -8.04 -5.68
CA PHE A 80 -6.01 -7.62 -7.04
C PHE A 80 -4.84 -6.65 -7.02
N SER A 81 -3.79 -6.93 -7.80
CA SER A 81 -2.73 -5.95 -8.03
C SER A 81 -3.27 -4.84 -8.92
N ILE A 82 -3.23 -3.60 -8.43
CA ILE A 82 -3.73 -2.42 -9.15
C ILE A 82 -2.61 -1.48 -9.59
N ALA A 83 -1.42 -1.63 -9.02
CA ALA A 83 -0.24 -0.84 -9.36
C ALA A 83 1.04 -1.53 -8.87
N HIS A 84 2.13 -1.29 -9.59
CA HIS A 84 3.48 -1.60 -9.18
C HIS A 84 4.27 -0.28 -9.10
N GLU A 85 4.99 -0.09 -8.01
CA GLU A 85 5.79 1.11 -7.78
C GLU A 85 7.26 0.72 -7.68
N ARG A 86 8.13 1.53 -8.29
CA ARG A 86 9.57 1.35 -8.16
C ARG A 86 10.06 2.15 -6.97
N TYR A 87 10.97 1.57 -6.19
CA TYR A 87 11.76 2.33 -5.24
C TYR A 87 12.80 3.15 -6.00
N LEU A 88 12.97 4.40 -5.59
CA LEU A 88 13.93 5.32 -6.16
C LEU A 88 14.93 5.73 -5.07
N LEU A 89 16.19 5.90 -5.47
CA LEU A 89 17.23 6.42 -4.59
C LEU A 89 17.28 7.95 -4.70
N ALA A 90 17.10 8.63 -3.58
CA ALA A 90 17.37 10.07 -3.49
C ALA A 90 18.85 10.28 -3.14
N VAL A 91 19.55 11.05 -3.98
CA VAL A 91 20.96 11.41 -3.77
C VAL A 91 21.14 12.93 -3.86
N GLU A 92 22.15 13.44 -3.16
CA GLU A 92 22.54 14.85 -3.26
C GLU A 92 23.11 15.18 -4.64
N LYS A 93 22.72 16.35 -5.21
CA LYS A 93 23.02 16.81 -6.57
C LYS A 93 24.51 16.82 -6.99
N ASN A 94 25.45 16.79 -6.05
CA ASN A 94 26.89 16.88 -6.32
C ASN A 94 27.67 15.60 -5.96
N ARG A 95 26.99 14.46 -5.80
CA ARG A 95 27.65 13.19 -5.46
C ARG A 95 28.04 12.39 -6.69
N THR A 96 29.12 11.63 -6.57
CA THR A 96 29.66 10.69 -7.59
C THR A 96 28.60 9.75 -8.17
N LEU A 97 27.59 9.38 -7.37
CA LEU A 97 26.49 8.51 -7.80
C LEU A 97 25.64 9.12 -8.93
N LEU A 98 25.59 10.45 -9.07
CA LEU A 98 24.86 11.11 -10.17
C LEU A 98 25.55 11.02 -11.52
N ALA A 99 26.85 10.72 -11.55
CA ALA A 99 27.55 10.49 -12.80
C ALA A 99 27.21 9.14 -13.43
N ARG A 100 26.46 8.27 -12.73
CA ARG A 100 26.06 6.97 -13.23
C ARG A 100 24.69 7.01 -13.90
N SER A 101 24.57 6.33 -15.03
CA SER A 101 23.30 6.14 -15.74
C SER A 101 22.35 5.19 -15.01
N GLU A 102 22.88 4.32 -14.16
CA GLU A 102 22.13 3.40 -13.30
C GLU A 102 22.90 3.20 -11.98
N ILE A 103 22.16 3.07 -10.88
CA ILE A 103 22.73 2.82 -9.54
C ILE A 103 22.15 1.50 -9.04
N GLY A 104 23.02 0.51 -8.86
CA GLY A 104 22.66 -0.77 -8.26
C GLY A 104 22.72 -0.72 -6.73
N ILE A 105 22.13 -1.71 -6.06
CA ILE A 105 22.17 -1.83 -4.60
C ILE A 105 23.61 -2.00 -4.06
N GLU A 106 24.47 -2.67 -4.82
CA GLU A 106 25.89 -2.86 -4.48
C GLU A 106 26.68 -1.54 -4.46
N ASP A 107 26.27 -0.55 -5.26
CA ASP A 107 26.91 0.77 -5.31
C ASP A 107 26.67 1.59 -4.04
N LEU A 108 25.76 1.14 -3.18
CA LEU A 108 25.45 1.77 -1.89
C LEU A 108 26.42 1.32 -0.79
N LYS A 109 27.25 0.29 -1.03
CA LYS A 109 28.22 -0.18 -0.04
C LYS A 109 29.21 0.94 0.30
N GLY A 110 29.38 1.17 1.60
CA GLY A 110 30.27 2.22 2.13
C GLY A 110 29.69 3.64 2.07
N GLN A 111 28.47 3.83 1.56
CA GLN A 111 27.76 5.11 1.66
C GLN A 111 27.01 5.17 3.00
N LYS A 112 26.80 6.36 3.55
CA LYS A 112 25.83 6.54 4.65
C LYS A 112 24.42 6.65 4.06
N ILE A 113 23.51 5.81 4.53
CA ILE A 113 22.16 5.68 3.96
C ILE A 113 21.12 6.10 5.01
N ILE A 114 20.25 7.02 4.63
CA ILE A 114 19.02 7.29 5.39
C ILE A 114 17.95 6.34 4.87
N SER A 115 17.43 5.48 5.74
CA SER A 115 16.43 4.46 5.39
C SER A 115 15.18 4.60 6.26
N PHE A 116 14.19 3.75 6.02
CA PHE A 116 12.98 3.70 6.84
C PHE A 116 13.29 3.21 8.26
N SER A 117 12.56 3.76 9.23
CA SER A 117 12.63 3.32 10.64
C SER A 117 12.20 1.85 10.78
N ARG A 118 12.84 1.09 11.68
CA ARG A 118 12.44 -0.30 11.97
C ARG A 118 11.27 -0.39 12.98
N GLN A 119 10.67 0.73 13.38
CA GLN A 119 9.75 0.77 14.53
C GLN A 119 8.32 0.29 14.21
N ASN A 120 7.82 0.44 12.98
CA ASN A 120 6.39 0.22 12.69
C ASN A 120 6.08 -1.08 11.92
N LEU A 121 7.10 -1.89 11.58
CA LEU A 121 6.98 -3.20 10.90
C LEU A 121 6.05 -3.20 9.67
N SER A 122 5.88 -2.07 9.01
CA SER A 122 5.13 -1.98 7.77
C SER A 122 5.80 -2.87 6.70
N TYR A 123 5.04 -3.26 5.68
CA TYR A 123 5.57 -4.07 4.59
C TYR A 123 6.83 -3.42 3.95
N MET A 124 6.81 -2.10 3.77
CA MET A 124 7.94 -1.38 3.16
C MET A 124 9.17 -1.45 4.07
N GLU A 125 9.02 -1.19 5.38
CA GLU A 125 10.12 -1.25 6.35
C GLU A 125 10.74 -2.65 6.41
N ARG A 126 9.91 -3.70 6.43
CA ARG A 126 10.38 -5.09 6.38
C ARG A 126 11.11 -5.41 5.07
N TYR A 127 10.51 -5.06 3.94
CA TYR A 127 11.12 -5.25 2.62
C TYR A 127 12.50 -4.57 2.51
N PHE A 128 12.63 -3.33 2.98
CA PHE A 128 13.92 -2.63 2.98
C PHE A 128 14.91 -3.25 3.96
N ALA A 129 14.46 -3.65 5.16
CA ALA A 129 15.34 -4.30 6.12
C ALA A 129 15.89 -5.63 5.58
N GLU A 130 15.03 -6.48 5.02
CA GLU A 130 15.39 -7.75 4.37
C GLU A 130 16.37 -7.52 3.21
N LYS A 131 16.03 -6.62 2.27
CA LYS A 131 16.93 -6.32 1.14
C LYS A 131 18.26 -5.74 1.57
N PHE A 132 18.30 -4.91 2.62
CA PHE A 132 19.57 -4.34 3.09
C PHE A 132 20.40 -5.38 3.83
N GLU A 133 19.77 -6.34 4.49
CA GLU A 133 20.45 -7.47 5.13
C GLU A 133 21.03 -8.44 4.08
N GLU A 134 20.24 -8.81 3.06
CA GLU A 134 20.68 -9.65 1.94
C GLU A 134 21.93 -9.11 1.21
N HIS A 135 22.11 -7.79 1.21
CA HIS A 135 23.20 -7.10 0.50
C HIS A 135 24.28 -6.51 1.45
N ASP A 136 24.29 -6.90 2.73
CA ASP A 136 25.25 -6.41 3.75
C ASP A 136 25.26 -4.88 3.97
N LEU A 137 24.14 -4.21 3.67
CA LEU A 137 23.98 -2.76 3.80
C LEU A 137 23.46 -2.32 5.18
N SER A 138 23.06 -3.24 6.05
CA SER A 138 22.51 -2.92 7.38
C SER A 138 23.44 -2.03 8.22
N LYS A 139 24.76 -2.16 8.08
CA LYS A 139 25.77 -1.34 8.78
C LYS A 139 25.94 0.08 8.23
N SER A 140 25.37 0.34 7.05
CA SER A 140 25.46 1.61 6.32
C SER A 140 24.30 2.55 6.65
N ILE A 141 23.28 2.07 7.38
CA ILE A 141 22.12 2.86 7.79
C ILE A 141 22.52 3.82 8.92
N ALA A 142 22.22 5.11 8.74
CA ALA A 142 22.46 6.18 9.72
C ALA A 142 21.42 6.22 10.84
#